data_AF-A0A2R6JAE3-F1
#
_entry.id   AF-A0A2R6JAE3-F1
#
_cell.length_a   1.000
_cell.length_b   1.000
_cell.length_c   1.000
_cell.angle_alpha   90.00
_cell.angle_beta   90.00
_cell.angle_gamma   90.00
#
_symmetry.space_group_name_H-M   'P 1'
#
loop_
_entity.id
_entity.type
_entity.pdbx_description
1 polymer ?
#
loop_
_entity_poly.entity_id
_entity_poly.type
_entity_poly.pdbx_seq_one_letter_code
_entity_poly.pdbx_strand_id
1 'polypeptide(L)'
;MELAIVGAGAAGAAAAYALRGTDHEVTVLEKSRGVCGRAATRRKQGCTYDHGANYIKADSDRVTELVTETLPSGGLVTVEEPVWTFDRTGRIAESDRQEARKWSYEAGITQLAKRLFAETDAEVAFETRVGGLTRDGDDWRVRDIDDDPLGRFDAVLLTPPAPQTADLLAATDWDDPLCEELAAAVEAVPFRTIYSVLLHYPFELDVPWYGLVNTDRDHEVGWLSRE
;
A
#
# COMPACT_ATOMS: atom_id res chain seq x y z
N MET A 1 -6.94 24.10 -6.43
CA MET A 1 -7.35 23.09 -7.43
C MET A 1 -7.96 21.94 -6.69
N GLU A 2 -9.07 21.40 -7.19
CA GLU A 2 -9.72 20.18 -6.71
C GLU A 2 -9.03 18.96 -7.33
N LEU A 3 -8.42 18.12 -6.49
CA LEU A 3 -7.68 16.93 -6.90
C LEU A 3 -8.33 15.67 -6.34
N ALA A 4 -8.72 14.75 -7.21
CA ALA A 4 -9.07 13.39 -6.81
C ALA A 4 -7.82 12.51 -6.77
N ILE A 5 -7.63 11.76 -5.68
CA ILE A 5 -6.67 10.65 -5.61
C ILE A 5 -7.46 9.35 -5.55
N VAL A 6 -7.28 8.46 -6.53
CA VAL A 6 -7.91 7.14 -6.52
C VAL A 6 -7.01 6.16 -5.77
N GLY A 7 -7.48 5.71 -4.61
CA GLY A 7 -6.81 4.75 -3.72
C GLY A 7 -6.15 5.39 -2.50
N ALA A 8 -6.51 4.91 -1.30
CA ALA A 8 -5.92 5.32 -0.03
C ALA A 8 -4.80 4.36 0.42
N GLY A 9 -4.06 3.80 -0.54
CA GLY A 9 -2.86 3.00 -0.28
C GLY A 9 -1.68 3.84 0.21
N ALA A 10 -0.52 3.22 0.47
CA ALA A 10 0.68 3.95 0.87
C ALA A 10 1.09 5.04 -0.15
N ALA A 11 0.91 4.80 -1.45
CA ALA A 11 1.17 5.78 -2.49
C ALA A 11 0.21 6.98 -2.43
N GLY A 12 -1.10 6.74 -2.34
CA GLY A 12 -2.10 7.82 -2.21
C GLY A 12 -1.93 8.62 -0.92
N ALA A 13 -1.65 7.95 0.20
CA ALA A 13 -1.36 8.60 1.48
C ALA A 13 -0.10 9.48 1.40
N ALA A 14 0.97 8.98 0.77
CA ALA A 14 2.20 9.75 0.57
C ALA A 14 1.99 10.92 -0.39
N ALA A 15 1.16 10.78 -1.42
CA ALA A 15 0.82 11.86 -2.34
C ALA A 15 0.01 12.97 -1.64
N ALA A 16 -1.04 12.61 -0.91
CA ALA A 16 -1.80 13.55 -0.09
C ALA A 16 -0.90 14.26 0.93
N TYR A 17 -0.02 13.51 1.61
CA TYR A 17 0.97 14.07 2.51
C TYR A 17 1.92 15.03 1.79
N ALA A 18 2.45 14.67 0.62
CA ALA A 18 3.34 15.55 -0.13
C ALA A 18 2.69 16.88 -0.55
N LEU A 19 1.36 16.89 -0.75
CA LEU A 19 0.57 18.07 -1.10
C LEU A 19 0.08 18.87 0.12
N ARG A 20 0.36 18.42 1.35
CA ARG A 20 -0.01 19.15 2.57
C ARG A 20 0.56 20.57 2.55
N GLY A 21 -0.24 21.55 2.97
CA GLY A 21 0.15 22.97 2.98
C GLY A 21 0.23 23.65 1.61
N THR A 22 -0.26 23.00 0.55
CA THR A 22 -0.53 23.64 -0.75
C THR A 22 -1.99 24.10 -0.83
N ASP A 23 -2.32 24.93 -1.83
CA ASP A 23 -3.70 25.38 -2.09
C ASP A 23 -4.54 24.35 -2.88
N HIS A 24 -4.20 23.06 -2.76
CA HIS A 24 -4.94 21.96 -3.38
C HIS A 24 -5.94 21.37 -2.39
N GLU A 25 -7.20 21.27 -2.80
CA GLU A 25 -8.25 20.56 -2.07
C GLU A 25 -8.24 19.11 -2.55
N VAL A 26 -7.92 18.18 -1.65
CA VAL A 26 -7.66 16.78 -1.99
C VAL A 26 -8.78 15.88 -1.49
N THR A 27 -9.42 15.15 -2.40
CA THR A 27 -10.37 14.08 -2.09
C THR A 27 -9.79 12.73 -2.48
N VAL A 28 -9.71 11.80 -1.54
CA VAL A 28 -9.22 10.44 -1.75
C VAL A 28 -10.40 9.49 -1.83
N LEU A 29 -10.51 8.76 -2.95
CA LEU A 29 -11.59 7.80 -3.21
C LEU A 29 -11.04 6.38 -3.00
N GLU A 30 -11.51 5.68 -1.97
CA GLU A 30 -11.04 4.34 -1.61
C GLU A 30 -12.18 3.33 -1.55
N LYS A 31 -12.09 2.28 -2.36
CA LYS A 31 -13.09 1.21 -2.44
C LYS A 31 -13.21 0.36 -1.16
N SER A 32 -12.22 0.40 -0.28
CA SER A 32 -12.17 -0.38 0.95
C SER A 32 -12.64 0.44 2.15
N ARG A 33 -12.86 -0.24 3.30
CA ARG A 33 -13.25 0.41 4.58
C ARG A 33 -12.10 1.07 5.34
N GLY A 34 -10.92 1.14 4.75
CA GLY A 34 -9.71 1.57 5.44
C GLY A 34 -8.53 1.75 4.50
N VAL A 35 -7.43 2.23 5.06
CA VAL A 35 -6.27 2.73 4.31
C VAL A 35 -5.14 1.70 4.16
N CYS A 36 -4.07 2.12 3.49
CA CYS A 36 -2.79 1.42 3.29
C CYS A 36 -2.81 0.26 2.27
N GLY A 37 -3.98 -0.19 1.83
CA GLY A 37 -4.12 -1.15 0.73
C GLY A 37 -3.41 -2.48 1.01
N ARG A 38 -2.36 -2.79 0.24
CA ARG A 38 -1.56 -4.03 0.41
C ARG A 38 -0.74 -4.08 1.70
N ALA A 39 -0.57 -2.95 2.38
CA ALA A 39 0.03 -2.86 3.71
C ALA A 39 -1.04 -2.60 4.79
N ALA A 40 -2.29 -3.01 4.53
CA ALA A 40 -3.35 -2.85 5.51
C ALA A 40 -3.30 -3.94 6.57
N THR A 41 -3.40 -3.53 7.82
CA THR A 41 -3.50 -4.38 8.99
C THR A 41 -4.94 -4.89 9.14
N ARG A 42 -5.10 -6.11 9.66
CA ARG A 42 -6.39 -6.72 9.97
C ARG A 42 -6.39 -7.17 11.42
N ARG A 43 -7.61 -7.38 11.94
CA ARG A 43 -7.84 -7.88 13.29
C ARG A 43 -8.84 -9.02 13.26
N LYS A 44 -8.53 -10.11 13.95
CA LYS A 44 -9.43 -11.26 14.08
C LYS A 44 -9.04 -12.05 15.32
N GLN A 45 -10.03 -12.46 16.11
CA GLN A 45 -9.82 -13.35 17.28
C GLN A 45 -8.74 -12.83 18.26
N GLY A 46 -8.69 -11.51 18.49
CA GLY A 46 -7.71 -10.89 19.39
C GLY A 46 -6.33 -10.65 18.78
N CYS A 47 -6.05 -11.16 17.57
CA CYS A 47 -4.80 -10.91 16.86
C CYS A 47 -4.90 -9.66 15.98
N THR A 48 -3.82 -8.90 15.93
CA THR A 48 -3.55 -7.86 14.91
C THR A 48 -2.47 -8.42 13.98
N TYR A 49 -2.67 -8.31 12.67
CA TYR A 49 -1.74 -8.89 11.70
C TYR A 49 -1.70 -8.12 10.39
N ASP A 50 -0.53 -8.09 9.77
CA ASP A 50 -0.25 -7.57 8.46
C ASP A 50 -0.17 -8.73 7.45
N HIS A 51 -1.12 -8.76 6.52
CA HIS A 51 -1.29 -9.88 5.58
C HIS A 51 -0.53 -9.69 4.25
N GLY A 52 0.14 -8.55 4.09
CA GLY A 52 0.90 -8.19 2.89
C GLY A 52 2.29 -7.73 3.27
N ALA A 53 2.58 -6.43 3.09
CA ALA A 53 3.80 -5.86 3.66
C ALA A 53 3.71 -5.86 5.20
N ASN A 54 4.77 -6.27 5.87
CA ASN A 54 4.86 -6.47 7.33
C ASN A 54 5.86 -5.53 8.02
N TYR A 55 6.76 -4.89 7.26
CA TYR A 55 7.67 -3.87 7.77
C TYR A 55 8.12 -2.89 6.68
N ILE A 56 8.66 -1.75 7.11
CA ILE A 56 9.32 -0.72 6.32
C ILE A 56 10.83 -0.91 6.47
N LYS A 57 11.59 -0.85 5.37
CA LYS A 57 13.06 -0.94 5.39
C LYS A 57 13.72 0.44 5.34
N ALA A 58 14.89 0.54 5.96
CA ALA A 58 15.81 1.67 5.88
C ALA A 58 16.56 1.78 4.55
N ASP A 59 15.85 1.69 3.42
CA ASP A 59 16.46 1.70 2.08
C ASP A 59 16.52 3.12 1.48
N SER A 60 15.97 4.12 2.18
CA SER A 60 15.95 5.51 1.77
C SER A 60 16.04 6.43 2.98
N ASP A 61 17.00 7.35 2.97
CA ASP A 61 17.17 8.35 4.03
C ASP A 61 15.90 9.16 4.24
N ARG A 62 15.25 9.59 3.15
CA ARG A 62 13.99 10.33 3.17
C ARG A 62 12.85 9.55 3.84
N VAL A 63 12.74 8.25 3.57
CA VAL A 63 11.70 7.41 4.20
C VAL A 63 12.04 7.13 5.66
N THR A 64 13.33 6.95 5.96
CA THR A 64 13.81 6.74 7.33
C THR A 64 13.48 7.95 8.19
N GLU A 65 13.92 9.14 7.80
CA GLU A 65 13.62 10.41 8.48
C GLU A 65 12.12 10.63 8.63
N LEU A 66 11.33 10.35 7.57
CA LEU A 66 9.88 10.48 7.62
C LEU A 66 9.26 9.60 8.72
N VAL A 67 9.69 8.34 8.82
CA VAL A 67 9.12 7.36 9.76
C VAL A 67 9.64 7.54 11.18
N THR A 68 10.92 7.89 11.34
CA THR A 68 11.58 7.89 12.66
C THR A 68 11.63 9.27 13.31
N GLU A 69 11.59 10.35 12.53
CA GLU A 69 11.83 11.72 13.02
C GLU A 69 10.66 12.67 12.71
N THR A 70 10.05 12.57 11.54
CA THR A 70 9.01 13.51 11.09
C THR A 70 7.61 13.14 11.59
N LEU A 71 7.19 11.89 11.35
CA LEU A 71 5.87 11.42 11.80
C LEU A 71 5.89 11.10 13.30
N PRO A 72 4.76 11.23 14.01
CA PRO A 72 4.72 10.86 15.41
C PRO A 72 5.09 9.39 15.60
N SER A 73 6.10 9.12 16.42
CA SER A 73 6.75 7.80 16.58
C SER A 73 6.07 6.88 17.61
N GLY A 74 4.93 7.28 18.18
CA GLY A 74 4.20 6.46 19.16
C GLY A 74 3.88 5.06 18.62
N GLY A 75 4.27 4.02 19.36
CA GLY A 75 4.08 2.62 18.97
C GLY A 75 4.90 2.20 17.73
N LEU A 76 5.89 2.98 17.28
CA LEU A 76 6.88 2.54 16.30
C LEU A 76 7.78 1.49 16.95
N VAL A 77 7.95 0.34 16.29
CA VAL A 77 8.82 -0.74 16.76
C VAL A 77 9.91 -1.01 15.74
N THR A 78 11.11 -1.31 16.25
CA THR A 78 12.22 -1.81 15.43
C THR A 78 12.21 -3.33 15.49
N VAL A 79 12.22 -3.98 14.33
CA VAL A 79 12.36 -5.43 14.25
C VAL A 79 13.85 -5.77 14.37
N GLU A 80 14.26 -6.24 15.55
CA GLU A 80 15.65 -6.50 15.88
C GLU A 80 16.14 -7.85 15.36
N GLU A 81 15.26 -8.86 15.29
CA GLU A 81 15.66 -10.19 14.87
C GLU A 81 15.92 -10.28 13.36
N PRO A 82 16.90 -11.13 12.96
CA PRO A 82 17.30 -11.27 11.57
C PRO A 82 16.27 -12.04 10.74
N VAL A 83 16.40 -11.94 9.43
CA VAL A 83 15.78 -12.80 8.43
C VAL A 83 16.76 -13.91 8.07
N TRP A 84 16.43 -15.14 8.45
CA TRP A 84 17.18 -16.31 8.04
C TRP A 84 16.69 -16.85 6.69
N THR A 85 17.39 -17.84 6.16
CA THR A 85 17.05 -18.48 4.88
C THR A 85 16.60 -19.91 5.06
N PHE A 86 15.89 -20.45 4.09
CA PHE A 86 15.63 -21.88 4.00
C PHE A 86 15.63 -22.37 2.55
N ASP A 87 16.01 -23.63 2.36
CA ASP A 87 16.04 -24.28 1.05
C ASP A 87 14.74 -25.04 0.73
N ARG A 88 14.64 -25.61 -0.47
CA ARG A 88 13.50 -26.43 -0.93
C ARG A 88 13.15 -27.62 -0.02
N THR A 89 14.06 -28.06 0.85
CA THR A 89 13.82 -29.14 1.82
C THR A 89 13.31 -28.63 3.16
N GLY A 90 13.21 -27.31 3.33
CA GLY A 90 12.86 -26.65 4.59
C GLY A 90 14.04 -26.53 5.55
N ARG A 91 15.28 -26.78 5.10
CA ARG A 91 16.45 -26.63 5.97
C ARG A 91 16.73 -25.16 6.18
N ILE A 92 16.64 -24.73 7.43
CA ILE A 92 16.88 -23.34 7.86
C ILE A 92 18.39 -23.11 8.07
N ALA A 93 18.88 -21.95 7.66
CA ALA A 93 20.23 -21.48 7.92
C ALA A 93 20.27 -19.96 8.14
N GLU A 94 21.23 -19.52 8.95
CA GLU A 94 21.56 -18.10 9.07
C GLU A 94 21.86 -17.48 7.70
N SER A 95 21.53 -16.19 7.56
CA SER A 95 21.78 -15.42 6.36
C SER A 95 23.03 -14.57 6.55
N ASP A 96 23.97 -14.65 5.62
CA ASP A 96 25.15 -13.76 5.59
C ASP A 96 24.84 -12.36 5.04
N ARG A 97 23.56 -12.07 4.73
CA ARG A 97 23.16 -10.78 4.13
C ARG A 97 23.15 -9.68 5.18
N GLN A 98 23.73 -8.54 4.83
CA GLN A 98 23.58 -7.33 5.62
C GLN A 98 22.12 -6.87 5.59
N GLU A 99 21.49 -6.79 6.75
CA GLU A 99 20.10 -6.37 6.86
C GLU A 99 19.99 -4.89 7.14
N ALA A 100 19.18 -4.21 6.32
CA ALA A 100 18.69 -2.89 6.65
C ALA A 100 17.82 -2.96 7.91
N ARG A 101 17.79 -1.87 8.69
CA ARG A 101 16.84 -1.75 9.80
C ARG A 101 15.42 -1.85 9.26
N LYS A 102 14.55 -2.46 10.07
CA LYS A 102 13.16 -2.75 9.74
C LYS A 102 12.28 -2.14 10.83
N TRP A 103 11.23 -1.44 10.42
CA TRP A 103 10.26 -0.86 11.34
C TRP A 103 8.84 -1.32 11.03
N SER A 104 8.04 -1.46 12.07
CA SER A 104 6.59 -1.57 11.96
C SER A 104 5.96 -0.76 13.09
N TYR A 105 4.67 -0.93 13.33
CA TYR A 105 3.99 -0.34 14.48
C TYR A 105 3.28 -1.43 15.30
N GLU A 106 3.20 -1.25 16.62
CA GLU A 106 2.49 -2.18 17.54
C GLU A 106 1.04 -2.43 17.12
N ALA A 107 0.41 -1.43 16.50
CA ALA A 107 -0.96 -1.50 15.97
C ALA A 107 -1.02 -1.86 14.47
N GLY A 108 0.07 -2.42 13.92
CA GLY A 108 0.29 -2.86 12.54
C GLY A 108 0.77 -1.77 11.59
N ILE A 109 1.43 -2.16 10.49
CA ILE A 109 2.06 -1.26 9.53
C ILE A 109 1.08 -0.27 8.88
N THR A 110 -0.24 -0.55 8.91
CA THR A 110 -1.27 0.39 8.44
C THR A 110 -1.19 1.76 9.08
N GLN A 111 -0.57 1.86 10.26
CA GLN A 111 -0.35 3.12 10.96
C GLN A 111 0.45 4.10 10.10
N LEU A 112 1.32 3.66 9.18
CA LEU A 112 2.02 4.55 8.27
C LEU A 112 1.04 5.44 7.48
N ALA A 113 0.07 4.84 6.79
CA ALA A 113 -0.91 5.60 6.01
C ALA A 113 -1.82 6.45 6.90
N LYS A 114 -2.19 5.96 8.09
CA LYS A 114 -3.00 6.73 9.04
C LYS A 114 -2.27 7.98 9.52
N ARG A 115 -0.98 7.86 9.82
CA ARG A 115 -0.13 8.98 10.24
C ARG A 115 0.07 9.97 9.11
N LEU A 116 0.30 9.51 7.89
CA LEU A 116 0.39 10.38 6.72
C LEU A 116 -0.90 11.19 6.51
N PHE A 117 -2.06 10.54 6.53
CA PHE A 117 -3.34 11.25 6.37
C PHE A 117 -3.67 12.18 7.54
N ALA A 118 -3.28 11.84 8.77
CA ALA A 118 -3.50 12.70 9.93
C ALA A 118 -2.75 14.04 9.87
N GLU A 119 -1.72 14.14 9.02
CA GLU A 119 -0.95 15.36 8.78
C GLU A 119 -1.47 16.14 7.56
N THR A 120 -2.68 15.83 7.09
CA THR A 120 -3.31 16.45 5.91
C THR A 120 -4.76 16.83 6.19
N ASP A 121 -5.27 17.81 5.45
CA ASP A 121 -6.70 18.15 5.42
C ASP A 121 -7.46 17.37 4.33
N ALA A 122 -6.86 16.31 3.76
CA ALA A 122 -7.48 15.53 2.69
C ALA A 122 -8.72 14.77 3.18
N GLU A 123 -9.82 14.88 2.44
CA GLU A 123 -11.01 14.07 2.69
C GLU A 123 -10.78 12.65 2.15
N VAL A 124 -11.17 11.62 2.91
CA VAL A 124 -11.08 10.22 2.47
C VAL A 124 -12.46 9.59 2.46
N ALA A 125 -13.00 9.39 1.26
CA ALA A 125 -14.26 8.69 1.03
C ALA A 125 -14.01 7.18 0.90
N PHE A 126 -14.41 6.44 1.94
CA PHE A 126 -14.32 4.97 1.98
C PHE A 126 -15.53 4.30 1.36
N GLU A 127 -15.36 3.02 0.99
CA GLU A 127 -16.37 2.23 0.29
C GLU A 127 -16.80 2.85 -1.06
N THR A 128 -15.94 3.70 -1.62
CA THR A 128 -16.17 4.41 -2.88
C THR A 128 -15.27 3.86 -3.96
N ARG A 129 -15.81 2.97 -4.80
CA ARG A 129 -15.07 2.38 -5.92
C ARG A 129 -15.31 3.19 -7.18
N VAL A 130 -14.28 3.92 -7.63
CA VAL A 130 -14.29 4.59 -8.93
C VAL A 130 -14.47 3.56 -10.06
N GLY A 131 -15.45 3.80 -10.93
CA GLY A 131 -15.80 2.95 -12.07
C GLY A 131 -15.47 3.57 -13.43
N GLY A 132 -15.25 4.88 -13.49
CA GLY A 132 -14.82 5.55 -14.71
C GLY A 132 -14.55 7.03 -14.51
N LEU A 133 -13.86 7.59 -15.49
CA LEU A 133 -13.56 9.02 -15.60
C LEU A 133 -14.10 9.52 -16.93
N THR A 134 -14.52 10.78 -17.00
CA THR A 134 -14.88 11.44 -18.25
C THR A 134 -14.20 12.79 -18.30
N ARG A 135 -13.47 13.08 -19.38
CA ARG A 135 -12.93 14.40 -19.62
C ARG A 135 -14.05 15.34 -20.07
N ASP A 136 -14.26 16.45 -19.36
CA ASP A 136 -15.30 17.44 -19.65
C ASP A 136 -14.67 18.84 -19.74
N GLY A 137 -14.17 19.19 -20.93
CA GLY A 137 -13.38 20.41 -21.11
C GLY A 137 -12.07 20.34 -20.34
N ASP A 138 -11.88 21.25 -19.39
CA ASP A 138 -10.67 21.32 -18.55
C ASP A 138 -10.76 20.50 -17.26
N ASP A 139 -11.92 19.89 -16.99
CA ASP A 139 -12.19 19.14 -15.76
C ASP A 139 -12.34 17.63 -16.00
N TRP A 140 -12.32 16.87 -14.91
CA TRP A 140 -12.62 15.45 -14.85
C TRP A 140 -13.92 15.22 -14.09
N ARG A 141 -14.89 14.56 -14.72
CA ARG A 141 -16.02 13.95 -14.02
C ARG A 141 -15.63 12.55 -13.56
N VAL A 142 -15.86 12.24 -12.29
CA VAL A 142 -15.57 10.93 -11.71
C VAL A 142 -16.88 10.27 -11.33
N ARG A 143 -17.03 8.98 -11.66
CA ARG A 143 -18.19 8.16 -11.31
C ARG A 143 -17.78 6.87 -10.63
N ASP A 144 -18.66 6.31 -9.82
CA ASP A 144 -18.45 5.00 -9.24
C ASP A 144 -18.81 3.87 -10.22
N ILE A 145 -18.86 2.63 -9.73
CA ILE A 145 -19.19 1.44 -10.51
C ILE A 145 -20.68 1.31 -10.86
N ASP A 146 -21.54 2.06 -10.17
CA ASP A 146 -22.99 2.09 -10.39
C ASP A 146 -23.40 3.32 -11.23
N ASP A 147 -22.41 4.02 -11.82
CA ASP A 147 -22.53 5.26 -12.60
C ASP A 147 -23.00 6.48 -11.80
N ASP A 148 -22.96 6.42 -10.46
CA ASP A 148 -23.28 7.56 -9.61
C ASP A 148 -22.11 8.59 -9.61
N PRO A 149 -22.40 9.90 -9.66
CA PRO A 149 -21.37 10.93 -9.70
C PRO A 149 -20.65 11.08 -8.36
N LEU A 150 -19.32 11.02 -8.40
CA LEU A 150 -18.44 11.19 -7.23
C LEU A 150 -17.82 12.58 -7.11
N GLY A 151 -17.94 13.41 -8.15
CA GLY A 151 -17.46 14.78 -8.15
C GLY A 151 -16.91 15.24 -9.49
N ARG A 152 -16.51 16.51 -9.52
CA ARG A 152 -15.73 17.14 -10.60
C ARG A 152 -14.39 17.54 -10.02
N PHE A 153 -13.32 17.39 -10.78
CA PHE A 153 -11.97 17.69 -10.30
C PHE A 153 -11.13 18.30 -11.42
N ASP A 154 -10.22 19.21 -11.09
CA ASP A 154 -9.26 19.77 -12.04
C ASP A 154 -8.28 18.68 -12.52
N ALA A 155 -7.94 17.74 -11.64
CA ALA A 155 -7.01 16.65 -11.91
C ALA A 155 -7.38 15.36 -11.16
N VAL A 156 -6.90 14.22 -11.68
CA VAL A 156 -7.04 12.90 -11.05
C VAL A 156 -5.69 12.21 -10.99
N LEU A 157 -5.30 11.75 -9.79
CA LEU A 157 -4.12 10.93 -9.56
C LEU A 157 -4.53 9.47 -9.34
N LEU A 158 -4.06 8.59 -10.22
CA LEU A 158 -4.33 7.14 -10.12
C LEU A 158 -3.20 6.45 -9.35
N THR A 159 -3.54 5.90 -8.18
CA THR A 159 -2.64 5.04 -7.38
C THR A 159 -3.04 3.56 -7.21
N PRO A 160 -4.09 3.00 -7.86
CA PRO A 160 -4.33 1.55 -7.82
C PRO A 160 -3.17 0.72 -8.42
N PRO A 161 -3.14 -0.61 -8.16
CA PRO A 161 -2.27 -1.53 -8.89
C PRO A 161 -2.48 -1.44 -10.40
N ALA A 162 -1.42 -1.66 -11.18
CA ALA A 162 -1.45 -1.43 -12.63
C ALA A 162 -2.63 -2.11 -13.35
N PRO A 163 -2.99 -3.39 -13.08
CA PRO A 163 -4.17 -3.98 -13.73
C PRO A 163 -5.47 -3.22 -13.45
N GLN A 164 -5.68 -2.73 -12.22
CA GLN A 164 -6.87 -1.96 -11.86
C GLN A 164 -6.84 -0.56 -12.48
N THR A 165 -5.66 0.04 -12.63
CA THR A 165 -5.49 1.33 -13.31
C THR A 165 -5.74 1.19 -14.82
N ALA A 166 -5.27 0.12 -15.46
CA ALA A 166 -5.54 -0.16 -16.87
C ALA A 166 -7.05 -0.37 -17.12
N ASP A 167 -7.73 -1.16 -16.28
CA ASP A 167 -9.19 -1.33 -16.35
C ASP A 167 -9.93 0.02 -16.24
N LEU A 168 -9.49 0.91 -15.33
CA LEU A 168 -10.09 2.23 -15.16
C LEU A 168 -9.84 3.16 -16.35
N LEU A 169 -8.63 3.14 -16.92
CA LEU A 169 -8.30 3.90 -18.13
C LEU A 169 -9.09 3.40 -19.34
N ALA A 170 -9.29 2.09 -19.49
CA ALA A 170 -10.14 1.52 -20.53
C ALA A 170 -11.62 1.90 -20.38
N ALA A 171 -12.08 2.16 -19.16
CA ALA A 171 -13.42 2.66 -18.86
C ALA A 171 -13.53 4.20 -18.86
N THR A 172 -12.43 4.90 -19.18
CA THR A 172 -12.36 6.37 -19.20
C THR A 172 -12.83 6.90 -20.56
N ASP A 173 -13.75 7.86 -20.53
CA ASP A 173 -14.21 8.59 -21.70
C ASP A 173 -13.34 9.84 -21.88
N TRP A 174 -12.25 9.67 -22.61
CA TRP A 174 -11.32 10.74 -22.97
C TRP A 174 -10.80 10.51 -24.38
N ASP A 175 -11.35 11.27 -25.34
CA ASP A 175 -10.97 11.23 -26.77
C ASP A 175 -9.59 11.90 -27.00
N ASP A 176 -8.54 11.26 -26.50
CA ASP A 176 -7.15 11.67 -26.65
C ASP A 176 -6.27 10.41 -26.80
N PRO A 177 -5.36 10.34 -27.80
CA PRO A 177 -4.45 9.21 -27.98
C PRO A 177 -3.64 8.86 -26.73
N LEU A 178 -3.37 9.84 -25.86
CA LEU A 178 -2.66 9.62 -24.61
C LEU A 178 -3.40 8.66 -23.67
N CYS A 179 -4.74 8.61 -23.71
CA CYS A 179 -5.51 7.69 -22.88
C CYS A 179 -5.19 6.22 -23.21
N GLU A 180 -5.17 5.88 -24.51
CA GLU A 180 -4.82 4.55 -25.00
C GLU A 180 -3.35 4.22 -24.72
N GLU A 181 -2.44 5.17 -24.93
CA GLU A 181 -1.01 5.01 -24.64
C GLU A 181 -0.76 4.72 -23.15
N LEU A 182 -1.43 5.45 -22.26
CA LEU A 182 -1.35 5.24 -20.81
C LEU A 182 -1.92 3.87 -20.42
N ALA A 183 -3.07 3.49 -20.96
CA ALA A 183 -3.69 2.19 -20.69
C ALA A 183 -2.74 1.04 -21.07
N ALA A 184 -2.17 1.09 -22.29
CA ALA A 184 -1.23 0.08 -22.77
C ALA A 184 0.07 0.04 -21.94
N ALA A 185 0.63 1.19 -21.58
CA ALA A 185 1.85 1.26 -20.77
C ALA A 185 1.64 0.68 -19.37
N VAL A 186 0.48 0.95 -18.77
CA VAL A 186 0.12 0.44 -17.44
C VAL A 186 -0.18 -1.07 -17.49
N GLU A 187 -0.92 -1.54 -18.50
CA GLU A 187 -1.24 -2.97 -18.67
C GLU A 187 0.01 -3.83 -18.84
N ALA A 188 1.06 -3.29 -19.47
CA ALA A 188 2.33 -4.00 -19.66
C ALA A 188 3.12 -4.26 -18.35
N VAL A 189 2.73 -3.66 -17.21
CA VAL A 189 3.43 -3.83 -15.93
C VAL A 189 3.05 -5.17 -15.29
N PRO A 190 3.99 -6.13 -15.14
CA PRO A 190 3.66 -7.45 -14.62
C PRO A 190 3.38 -7.42 -13.11
N PHE A 191 2.35 -8.16 -12.70
CA PHE A 191 2.02 -8.42 -11.29
C PHE A 191 2.04 -9.92 -11.03
N ARG A 192 2.62 -10.32 -9.89
CA ARG A 192 2.61 -11.70 -9.41
C ARG A 192 1.54 -11.86 -8.33
N THR A 193 0.68 -12.87 -8.48
CA THR A 193 -0.25 -13.28 -7.43
C THR A 193 0.51 -13.95 -6.29
N ILE A 194 0.23 -13.51 -5.05
CA ILE A 194 0.80 -14.07 -3.82
C ILE A 194 -0.37 -14.44 -2.90
N TYR A 195 -0.33 -15.64 -2.35
CA TYR A 195 -1.25 -16.07 -1.29
C TYR A 195 -0.57 -15.90 0.07
N SER A 196 -1.26 -15.26 1.00
CA SER A 196 -0.81 -15.11 2.39
C SER A 196 -1.66 -16.00 3.29
N VAL A 197 -1.00 -16.83 4.09
CA VAL A 197 -1.62 -17.69 5.10
C VAL A 197 -1.21 -17.20 6.47
N LEU A 198 -2.17 -17.09 7.38
CA LEU A 198 -1.95 -16.63 8.75
C LEU A 198 -2.29 -17.73 9.74
N LEU A 199 -1.37 -18.00 10.66
CA LEU A 199 -1.45 -19.09 11.62
C LEU A 199 -1.34 -18.50 13.03
N HIS A 200 -2.44 -18.56 13.77
CA HIS A 200 -2.50 -18.15 15.17
C HIS A 200 -2.37 -19.37 16.07
N TYR A 201 -1.36 -19.36 16.94
CA TYR A 201 -1.07 -20.45 17.88
C TYR A 201 -1.40 -20.04 19.31
N PRO A 202 -1.82 -20.97 20.19
CA PRO A 202 -2.02 -20.70 21.61
C PRO A 202 -0.70 -20.66 22.41
N PHE A 203 0.44 -20.56 21.73
CA PHE A 203 1.78 -20.54 22.30
C PHE A 203 2.68 -19.61 21.50
N GLU A 204 3.73 -19.12 22.13
CA GLU A 204 4.76 -18.29 21.49
C GLU A 204 5.85 -19.17 20.85
N LEU A 205 6.39 -18.70 19.72
CA LEU A 205 7.53 -19.32 19.06
C LEU A 205 8.82 -18.66 19.55
N ASP A 206 9.61 -19.40 20.33
CA ASP A 206 10.95 -19.01 20.73
C ASP A 206 11.97 -19.43 19.66
N VAL A 207 12.18 -18.55 18.68
CA VAL A 207 13.11 -18.75 17.56
C VAL A 207 13.98 -17.50 17.37
N PRO A 208 15.25 -17.65 16.96
CA PRO A 208 16.22 -16.55 16.92
C PRO A 208 16.10 -15.65 15.66
N TRP A 209 15.00 -15.72 14.92
CA TRP A 209 14.81 -15.00 13.64
C TRP A 209 13.41 -14.39 13.57
N TYR A 210 13.27 -13.22 12.96
CA TYR A 210 11.98 -12.59 12.68
C TYR A 210 11.26 -13.26 11.52
N GLY A 211 11.97 -13.58 10.44
CA GLY A 211 11.39 -14.18 9.25
C GLY A 211 12.33 -15.12 8.54
N LEU A 212 11.77 -15.91 7.63
CA LEU A 212 12.49 -16.83 6.78
C LEU A 212 12.19 -16.51 5.32
N VAL A 213 13.22 -16.48 4.49
CA VAL A 213 13.09 -16.30 3.04
C VAL A 213 13.64 -17.53 2.30
N ASN A 214 12.87 -18.02 1.34
CA ASN A 214 13.34 -19.07 0.45
C ASN A 214 14.19 -18.45 -0.66
N THR A 215 15.49 -18.76 -0.69
CA THR A 215 16.45 -18.11 -1.59
C THR A 215 16.61 -18.83 -2.92
N ASP A 216 16.34 -20.14 -2.99
CA ASP A 216 16.42 -20.95 -4.21
C ASP A 216 15.16 -20.85 -5.10
N ARG A 217 14.06 -20.28 -4.57
CA ARG A 217 12.76 -20.11 -5.23
C ARG A 217 12.12 -21.43 -5.68
N ASP A 218 12.53 -22.53 -5.05
CA ASP A 218 12.07 -23.89 -5.37
C ASP A 218 11.19 -24.48 -4.25
N HIS A 219 10.61 -23.60 -3.43
CA HIS A 219 9.66 -23.94 -2.38
C HIS A 219 8.33 -23.18 -2.58
N GLU A 220 7.20 -23.80 -2.20
CA GLU A 220 5.86 -23.20 -2.34
C GLU A 220 5.68 -21.94 -1.48
N VAL A 221 6.34 -21.93 -0.31
CA VAL A 221 6.47 -20.76 0.57
C VAL A 221 7.72 -19.98 0.19
N GLY A 222 7.55 -18.73 -0.26
CA GLY A 222 8.66 -17.82 -0.56
C GLY A 222 9.15 -16.98 0.63
N TRP A 223 8.24 -16.70 1.58
CA TRP A 223 8.47 -15.87 2.75
C TRP A 223 7.53 -16.29 3.89
N LEU A 224 8.04 -16.25 5.12
CA LEU A 224 7.22 -16.24 6.33
C LEU A 224 7.85 -15.32 7.38
N SER A 225 7.03 -14.78 8.27
CA SER A 225 7.47 -13.98 9.40
C SER A 225 6.66 -14.28 10.65
N ARG A 226 7.22 -13.91 11.80
CA ARG A 226 6.49 -13.75 13.04
C ARG A 226 5.85 -12.36 13.04
N GLU A 227 4.55 -12.32 13.31
CA GLU A 227 3.75 -11.09 13.49
C GLU A 227 3.36 -10.97 14.96
#